data_AF-A0A1E4SZW6-F1
#
_entry.id   AF-A0A1E4SZW6-F1
#
_cell.length_a   1.000
_cell.length_b   1.000
_cell.length_c   1.000
_cell.angle_alpha   90.00
_cell.angle_beta   90.00
_cell.angle_gamma   90.00
#
_symmetry.space_group_name_H-M   'P 1'
#
loop_
_entity.id
_entity.type
_entity.pdbx_description
1 polymer ?
#
loop_
_entity_poly.entity_id
_entity_poly.type
_entity_poly.pdbx_seq_one_letter_code
_entity_poly.pdbx_strand_id
1 'polypeptide(L)'
;MAGKRSFYSDDEGQTTPGLNQPIPKELEAAESPSFKTTQFVEGKLIQTNSYVTKYSKQARQYLVNKLDIFDSELANLKSASKNEWECLKSKYNELVVEPVLPNSLFALTAALSGSILVNRRGLFTRFVTPLGFGIAGFAYFMPLSFKNVSGYCNDVTEKYAPQVVQVKEETKSVVDTAVQKINTLEKCAETGLVETVKTVRETLIDVFDEKK
;
A
#
# COMPACT_ATOMS: atom_id res chain seq x y z
N MET A 1 32.43 44.34 87.20
CA MET A 1 31.70 45.15 86.20
C MET A 1 31.06 44.18 85.21
N ALA A 2 29.73 44.13 85.14
CA ALA A 2 28.99 43.15 84.36
C ALA A 2 28.83 43.61 82.90
N GLY A 3 29.17 42.75 81.94
CA GLY A 3 29.08 43.01 80.51
C GLY A 3 27.62 43.09 80.03
N LYS A 4 27.29 44.13 79.27
CA LYS A 4 25.97 44.29 78.64
C LYS A 4 25.80 43.25 77.54
N ARG A 5 24.71 42.47 77.60
CA ARG A 5 24.29 41.59 76.50
C ARG A 5 23.61 42.43 75.42
N SER A 6 24.11 42.37 74.18
CA SER A 6 23.50 43.00 73.01
C SER A 6 22.51 42.02 72.38
N PHE A 7 21.21 42.26 72.56
CA PHE A 7 20.15 41.35 72.09
C PHE A 7 19.79 41.51 70.60
N TYR A 8 20.39 42.50 69.90
CA TYR A 8 20.04 42.83 68.51
C TYR A 8 21.24 42.80 67.56
N SER A 9 22.31 42.07 67.88
CA SER A 9 23.46 41.95 66.97
C SER A 9 23.19 41.08 65.73
N ASP A 10 22.08 40.35 65.68
CA ASP A 10 21.67 39.51 64.54
C ASP A 10 20.68 40.23 63.58
N ASP A 11 20.15 41.39 63.95
CA ASP A 11 19.17 42.14 63.15
C ASP A 11 19.76 43.36 62.41
N GLU A 12 21.09 43.55 62.42
CA GLU A 12 21.77 44.56 61.60
C GLU A 12 21.90 44.15 60.11
N GLY A 13 21.11 43.18 59.67
CA GLY A 13 20.84 42.92 58.26
C GLY A 13 20.00 44.04 57.69
N GLN A 14 20.64 45.14 57.33
CA GLN A 14 20.05 46.26 56.61
C GLN A 14 19.26 45.72 55.41
N THR A 15 17.93 45.70 55.50
CA THR A 15 17.07 45.46 54.33
C THR A 15 17.08 46.72 53.49
N THR A 16 18.20 46.98 52.81
CA THR A 16 18.21 47.95 51.73
C THR A 16 17.38 47.36 50.59
N PRO A 17 16.25 47.99 50.21
CA PRO A 17 15.54 47.58 49.01
C PRO A 17 16.48 47.70 47.79
N GLY A 18 16.30 46.76 46.85
CA GLY A 18 17.27 46.37 45.83
C GLY A 18 18.09 47.50 45.20
N LEU A 19 19.41 47.33 45.22
CA LEU A 19 20.34 48.10 44.40
C LEU A 19 20.31 47.54 42.97
N ASN A 20 20.15 48.40 41.96
CA ASN A 20 20.27 48.06 40.55
C ASN A 20 21.74 47.86 40.10
N GLN A 21 22.61 47.42 41.01
CA GLN A 21 24.03 47.19 40.74
C GLN A 21 24.36 45.72 40.98
N PRO A 22 25.22 45.11 40.15
CA PRO A 22 25.63 43.73 40.35
C PRO A 22 26.36 43.59 41.68
N ILE A 23 26.01 42.55 42.42
CA ILE A 23 26.52 42.27 43.77
C ILE A 23 28.05 42.10 43.73
N PRO A 24 28.81 42.63 44.70
CA PRO A 24 30.26 42.43 44.77
C PRO A 24 30.61 40.95 44.95
N LYS A 25 31.61 40.45 44.20
CA LYS A 25 32.02 39.03 44.21
C LYS A 25 32.37 38.46 45.58
N GLU A 26 32.79 39.31 46.52
CA GLU A 26 33.14 38.92 47.89
C GLU A 26 31.90 38.68 48.75
N LEU A 27 30.82 39.44 48.53
CA LEU A 27 29.51 39.21 49.15
C LEU A 27 28.78 38.02 48.53
N GLU A 28 28.95 37.78 47.22
CA GLU A 28 28.44 36.58 46.54
C GLU A 28 29.06 35.28 47.10
N ALA A 29 30.32 35.36 47.56
CA ALA A 29 31.00 34.26 48.25
C ALA A 29 30.54 34.11 49.71
N ALA A 30 30.28 35.21 50.42
CA ALA A 30 29.81 35.21 51.82
C ALA A 30 28.31 34.90 51.98
N GLU A 31 27.47 35.23 50.99
CA GLU A 31 26.07 34.82 50.84
C GLU A 31 25.90 33.37 50.39
N SER A 32 26.96 32.56 50.45
CA SER A 32 26.84 31.11 50.31
C SER A 32 26.87 30.41 51.68
N PRO A 33 25.85 30.56 52.54
CA PRO A 33 25.71 29.72 53.71
C PRO A 33 25.24 28.33 53.24
N SER A 34 26.19 27.45 52.92
CA SER A 34 26.16 25.97 53.01
C SER A 34 24.93 25.12 52.58
N PHE A 35 23.84 25.66 52.05
CA PHE A 35 22.66 24.93 51.57
C PHE A 35 22.21 25.45 50.19
N LYS A 36 23.08 25.29 49.19
CA LYS A 36 22.78 25.54 47.77
C LYS A 36 21.64 24.65 47.26
N THR A 37 20.49 25.22 46.89
CA THR A 37 19.62 24.85 45.73
C THR A 37 18.44 25.86 45.62
N THR A 38 18.72 27.14 45.40
CA THR A 38 17.70 28.14 45.01
C THR A 38 17.69 28.28 43.50
N GLN A 39 16.56 28.01 42.85
CA GLN A 39 16.36 28.29 41.43
C GLN A 39 15.28 29.35 41.25
N PHE A 40 15.57 30.36 40.42
CA PHE A 40 14.59 31.33 39.98
C PHE A 40 13.79 30.73 38.83
N VAL A 41 12.50 30.47 39.06
CA VAL A 41 11.57 30.02 38.02
C VAL A 41 10.37 30.97 38.03
N GLU A 42 10.09 31.61 36.88
CA GLU A 42 8.98 32.56 36.70
C GLU A 42 8.90 33.68 37.76
N GLY A 43 10.04 34.32 38.06
CA GLY A 43 10.10 35.44 39.00
C GLY A 43 9.91 35.07 40.48
N LYS A 44 9.81 33.78 40.81
CA LYS A 44 9.76 33.28 42.19
C LYS A 44 11.03 32.51 42.55
N LEU A 45 11.50 32.71 43.77
CA LEU A 45 12.61 31.96 44.38
C LEU A 45 12.08 30.65 44.94
N ILE A 46 12.48 29.51 44.36
CA ILE A 46 12.11 28.19 44.87
C ILE A 46 13.35 27.51 45.46
N GLN A 47 13.28 27.19 46.74
CA GLN A 47 14.25 26.31 47.40
C GLN A 47 13.85 24.87 47.13
N THR A 48 14.60 24.15 46.29
CA THR A 48 14.31 22.75 45.98
C THR A 48 15.24 21.82 46.75
N ASN A 49 14.71 20.69 47.22
CA ASN A 49 15.55 19.66 47.83
C ASN A 49 16.35 18.95 46.73
N SER A 50 17.68 18.87 46.91
CA SER A 50 18.60 18.26 45.93
C SER A 50 18.29 16.78 45.64
N TYR A 51 17.76 16.03 46.61
CA TYR A 51 17.40 14.62 46.44
C TYR A 51 16.12 14.45 45.63
N VAL A 52 15.05 15.17 45.98
CA VAL A 52 13.74 15.08 45.28
C VAL A 52 13.88 15.54 43.84
N THR A 53 14.68 16.58 43.59
CA THR A 53 14.93 17.10 42.23
C THR A 53 15.66 16.06 41.36
N LYS A 54 16.62 15.31 41.93
CA LYS A 54 17.32 14.24 41.19
C LYS A 54 16.37 13.12 40.78
N TYR A 55 15.59 12.59 41.72
CA TYR A 55 14.67 11.48 41.43
C TYR A 55 13.51 11.90 40.51
N SER A 56 12.93 13.08 40.72
CA SER A 56 11.88 13.60 39.83
C SER A 56 12.40 13.88 38.42
N LYS A 57 13.62 14.41 38.29
CA LYS A 57 14.28 14.60 36.99
C LYS A 57 14.55 13.26 36.31
N GLN A 58 15.07 12.26 37.03
CA GLN A 58 15.31 10.93 36.48
C GLN A 58 14.02 10.24 36.05
N ALA A 59 12.96 10.30 36.87
CA ALA A 59 11.65 9.76 36.53
C ALA A 59 11.06 10.45 35.29
N ARG A 60 11.12 11.79 35.23
CA ARG A 60 10.64 12.56 34.08
C ARG A 60 11.43 12.22 32.82
N GLN A 61 12.75 12.20 32.89
CA GLN A 61 13.60 11.86 31.74
C GLN A 61 13.33 10.43 31.26
N TYR A 62 13.15 9.48 32.18
CA TYR A 62 12.79 8.11 31.82
C TYR A 62 11.44 8.05 31.09
N LEU A 63 10.41 8.72 31.61
CA LEU A 63 9.08 8.75 30.99
C LEU A 63 9.12 9.44 29.62
N VAL A 64 9.76 10.60 29.52
CA VAL A 64 9.89 11.32 28.25
C VAL A 64 10.63 10.46 27.23
N ASN A 65 11.76 9.85 27.59
CA ASN A 65 12.49 8.97 26.66
C ASN A 65 11.65 7.76 26.22
N LYS A 66 10.82 7.19 27.10
CA LYS A 66 9.93 6.07 26.73
C LYS A 66 8.79 6.50 25.83
N LEU A 67 8.20 7.66 26.10
CA LEU A 67 7.16 8.24 25.24
C LEU A 67 7.74 8.62 23.88
N ASP A 68 8.91 9.22 23.82
CA ASP A 68 9.59 9.60 22.57
C ASP A 68 9.90 8.37 21.70
N ILE A 69 10.40 7.28 22.31
CA ILE A 69 10.63 6.01 21.60
C ILE A 69 9.31 5.47 21.05
N PHE A 70 8.27 5.41 21.89
CA PHE A 70 6.97 4.90 21.48
C PHE A 70 6.33 5.73 20.37
N ASP A 71 6.39 7.05 20.48
CA ASP A 71 5.89 7.98 19.45
C ASP A 71 6.67 7.81 18.15
N SER A 72 7.98 7.59 18.21
CA SER A 72 8.81 7.34 17.04
C SER A 72 8.50 6.01 16.35
N GLU A 73 8.26 4.93 17.12
CA GLU A 73 7.87 3.62 16.59
C GLU A 73 6.49 3.67 15.96
N LEU A 74 5.52 4.32 16.63
CA LEU A 74 4.17 4.52 16.11
C LEU A 74 4.20 5.36 14.83
N ALA A 75 4.95 6.46 14.82
CA ALA A 75 5.12 7.29 13.64
C ALA A 75 5.74 6.50 12.47
N ASN A 76 6.74 5.66 12.74
CA ASN A 76 7.36 4.81 11.72
C ASN A 76 6.37 3.78 11.16
N LEU A 77 5.63 3.06 12.01
CA LEU A 77 4.61 2.10 11.58
C LEU A 77 3.49 2.77 10.78
N LYS A 78 3.04 3.95 11.23
CA LYS A 78 2.03 4.74 10.51
C LYS A 78 2.56 5.21 9.15
N SER A 79 3.83 5.62 9.08
CA SER A 79 4.45 6.03 7.82
C SER A 79 4.63 4.86 6.86
N ALA A 80 5.10 3.71 7.35
CA ALA A 80 5.27 2.49 6.57
C ALA A 80 3.92 2.00 6.01
N SER A 81 2.91 1.89 6.86
CA SER A 81 1.56 1.49 6.42
C SER A 81 0.94 2.49 5.44
N LYS A 82 1.15 3.79 5.63
CA LYS A 82 0.72 4.81 4.67
C LYS A 82 1.44 4.66 3.33
N ASN A 83 2.75 4.41 3.32
CA ASN A 83 3.52 4.21 2.10
C ASN A 83 3.09 2.93 1.35
N GLU A 84 2.84 1.84 2.09
CA GLU A 84 2.27 0.62 1.52
C GLU A 84 0.88 0.87 0.94
N TRP A 85 0.04 1.61 1.66
CA TRP A 85 -1.29 1.98 1.19
C TRP A 85 -1.24 2.86 -0.07
N GLU A 86 -0.33 3.82 -0.12
CA GLU A 86 -0.12 4.66 -1.29
C GLU A 86 0.40 3.86 -2.49
N CYS A 87 1.32 2.92 -2.27
CA CYS A 87 1.80 1.99 -3.29
C CYS A 87 0.69 1.07 -3.80
N LEU A 88 -0.16 0.56 -2.92
CA LEU A 88 -1.32 -0.24 -3.31
C LEU A 88 -2.33 0.59 -4.10
N LYS A 89 -2.58 1.83 -3.69
CA LYS A 89 -3.47 2.75 -4.38
C LYS A 89 -2.93 3.13 -5.76
N SER A 90 -1.64 3.40 -5.87
CA SER A 90 -1.01 3.72 -7.16
C SER A 90 -1.07 2.52 -8.11
N LYS A 91 -0.73 1.32 -7.63
CA LYS A 91 -0.86 0.08 -8.40
C LYS A 91 -2.31 -0.20 -8.80
N TYR A 92 -3.26 0.02 -7.90
CA TYR A 92 -4.67 -0.15 -8.23
C TYR A 92 -5.11 0.78 -9.35
N ASN A 93 -4.74 2.06 -9.30
CA ASN A 93 -5.06 3.03 -10.34
C ASN A 93 -4.36 2.73 -11.69
N GLU A 94 -3.20 2.06 -11.66
CA GLU A 94 -2.51 1.59 -12.87
C GLU A 94 -3.23 0.39 -13.50
N LEU A 95 -3.68 -0.56 -12.67
CA LEU A 95 -4.36 -1.76 -13.13
C LEU A 95 -5.81 -1.49 -13.57
N VAL A 96 -6.53 -0.62 -12.85
CA VAL A 96 -7.95 -0.32 -13.09
C VAL A 96 -8.07 1.06 -13.73
N VAL A 97 -8.14 1.07 -15.06
CA VAL A 97 -8.20 2.30 -15.87
C VAL A 97 -9.65 2.75 -16.08
N GLU A 98 -10.55 1.79 -16.21
CA GLU A 98 -11.94 2.02 -16.59
C GLU A 98 -12.87 2.30 -15.38
N PRO A 99 -13.98 3.02 -15.57
CA PRO A 99 -14.92 3.31 -14.50
C PRO A 99 -15.53 2.02 -13.93
N VAL A 100 -15.33 1.81 -12.62
CA VAL A 100 -15.74 0.58 -11.94
C VAL A 100 -17.27 0.48 -11.83
N LEU A 101 -17.97 1.57 -11.56
CA LEU A 101 -19.35 1.50 -11.05
C LEU A 101 -20.48 1.15 -12.04
N PRO A 102 -20.28 1.10 -13.37
CA PRO A 102 -21.18 0.32 -14.24
C PRO A 102 -20.56 -1.00 -14.72
N ASN A 103 -19.28 -1.00 -15.12
CA ASN A 103 -18.66 -2.14 -15.81
C ASN A 103 -18.47 -3.35 -14.88
N SER A 104 -18.11 -3.12 -13.61
CA SER A 104 -17.97 -4.21 -12.63
C SER A 104 -19.32 -4.85 -12.27
N LEU A 105 -20.39 -4.07 -12.22
CA LEU A 105 -21.74 -4.59 -11.99
C LEU A 105 -22.14 -5.51 -13.14
N PHE A 106 -21.90 -5.12 -14.39
CA PHE A 106 -22.18 -5.98 -15.53
C PHE A 106 -21.36 -7.28 -15.52
N ALA A 107 -20.06 -7.20 -15.19
CA ALA A 107 -19.23 -8.39 -15.02
C ALA A 107 -19.74 -9.33 -13.90
N LEU A 108 -20.17 -8.76 -12.77
CA LEU A 108 -20.78 -9.52 -11.67
C LEU A 108 -22.13 -10.11 -12.05
N THR A 109 -22.95 -9.39 -12.81
CA THR A 109 -24.22 -9.94 -13.31
C THR A 109 -23.98 -11.10 -14.26
N ALA A 110 -22.96 -11.04 -15.12
CA ALA A 110 -22.56 -12.15 -15.98
C ALA A 110 -22.14 -13.38 -15.15
N ALA A 111 -21.35 -13.19 -14.09
CA ALA A 111 -20.99 -14.26 -13.16
C ALA A 111 -22.23 -14.88 -12.49
N LEU A 112 -23.18 -14.05 -12.06
CA LEU A 112 -24.41 -14.48 -11.41
C LEU A 112 -25.34 -15.24 -12.37
N SER A 113 -25.43 -14.80 -13.63
CA SER A 113 -26.10 -15.53 -14.71
C SER A 113 -25.47 -16.90 -14.94
N GLY A 114 -24.14 -16.99 -14.94
CA GLY A 114 -23.41 -18.27 -15.01
C GLY A 114 -23.77 -19.21 -13.84
N SER A 115 -23.94 -18.66 -12.65
CA SER A 115 -24.37 -19.43 -11.46
C SER A 115 -25.78 -19.99 -11.59
N ILE A 116 -26.72 -19.20 -12.08
CA ILE A 116 -28.10 -19.64 -12.32
C ILE A 116 -28.14 -20.77 -13.34
N LEU A 117 -27.34 -20.67 -14.41
CA LEU A 117 -27.30 -21.65 -15.49
C LEU A 117 -26.80 -23.03 -15.04
N VAL A 118 -26.02 -23.07 -13.95
CA VAL A 118 -25.37 -24.29 -13.45
C VAL A 118 -25.93 -24.71 -12.08
N ASN A 119 -27.03 -24.09 -11.64
CA ASN A 119 -27.64 -24.30 -10.32
C ASN A 119 -27.98 -25.77 -10.00
N ARG A 120 -28.31 -26.60 -11.01
CA ARG A 120 -28.63 -28.03 -10.85
C ARG A 120 -27.48 -29.00 -11.15
N ARG A 121 -26.28 -28.51 -11.44
CA ARG A 121 -25.10 -29.36 -11.73
C ARG A 121 -24.25 -29.56 -10.48
N GLY A 122 -23.28 -30.47 -10.55
CA GLY A 122 -22.41 -30.83 -9.43
C GLY A 122 -21.64 -29.65 -8.82
N LEU A 123 -21.17 -29.83 -7.59
CA LEU A 123 -20.50 -28.80 -6.79
C LEU A 123 -19.33 -28.14 -7.52
N PHE A 124 -18.50 -28.91 -8.23
CA PHE A 124 -17.36 -28.37 -8.97
C PHE A 124 -17.79 -27.35 -10.05
N THR A 125 -18.77 -27.73 -10.88
CA THR A 125 -19.29 -26.85 -11.93
C THR A 125 -19.94 -25.60 -11.35
N ARG A 126 -20.56 -25.69 -10.17
CA ARG A 126 -21.21 -24.57 -9.48
C ARG A 126 -20.23 -23.46 -9.07
N PHE A 127 -18.95 -23.78 -8.85
CA PHE A 127 -17.93 -22.78 -8.53
C PHE A 127 -17.14 -22.33 -9.75
N VAL A 128 -16.81 -23.24 -10.67
CA VAL A 128 -16.00 -22.92 -11.85
C VAL A 128 -16.77 -22.05 -12.85
N THR A 129 -18.07 -22.32 -13.04
CA THR A 129 -18.83 -21.62 -14.08
C THR A 129 -19.13 -20.15 -13.76
N PRO A 130 -19.53 -19.73 -12.54
CA PRO A 130 -19.65 -18.30 -12.23
C PRO A 130 -18.31 -17.57 -12.34
N LEU A 131 -17.21 -18.21 -11.92
CA LEU A 131 -15.87 -17.63 -12.07
C LEU A 131 -15.49 -17.45 -13.54
N GLY A 132 -15.72 -18.47 -14.38
CA GLY A 132 -15.46 -18.39 -15.81
C GLY A 132 -16.29 -17.30 -16.50
N PHE A 133 -17.60 -17.24 -16.20
CA PHE A 133 -18.47 -16.17 -16.71
C PHE A 133 -18.10 -14.79 -16.17
N GLY A 134 -17.63 -14.70 -14.92
CA GLY A 134 -17.14 -13.46 -14.34
C GLY A 134 -15.85 -12.96 -15.00
N ILE A 135 -14.90 -13.85 -15.27
CA ILE A 135 -13.67 -13.52 -16.01
C ILE A 135 -14.00 -13.12 -17.45
N ALA A 136 -14.89 -13.85 -18.11
CA ALA A 136 -15.35 -13.51 -19.46
C ALA A 136 -16.08 -12.15 -19.48
N GLY A 137 -16.96 -11.90 -18.50
CA GLY A 137 -17.63 -10.62 -18.31
C GLY A 137 -16.63 -9.49 -18.05
N PHE A 138 -15.60 -9.74 -17.24
CA PHE A 138 -14.54 -8.77 -16.98
C PHE A 138 -13.72 -8.46 -18.24
N ALA A 139 -13.38 -9.46 -19.05
CA ALA A 139 -12.71 -9.25 -20.33
C ALA A 139 -13.58 -8.49 -21.35
N TYR A 140 -14.90 -8.66 -21.29
CA TYR A 140 -15.85 -8.00 -22.20
C TYR A 140 -16.17 -6.56 -21.77
N PHE A 141 -16.55 -6.35 -20.52
CA PHE A 141 -16.95 -5.05 -19.99
C PHE A 141 -15.77 -4.18 -19.54
N MET A 142 -14.59 -4.78 -19.28
CA MET A 142 -13.40 -4.06 -18.85
C MET A 142 -12.11 -4.52 -19.56
N PRO A 143 -12.03 -4.35 -20.90
CA PRO A 143 -10.94 -4.91 -21.70
C PRO A 143 -9.56 -4.32 -21.40
N LEU A 144 -9.46 -3.02 -21.07
CA LEU A 144 -8.16 -2.38 -20.80
C LEU A 144 -7.61 -2.85 -19.45
N SER A 145 -8.44 -2.83 -18.41
CA SER A 145 -8.03 -3.32 -17.09
C SER A 145 -7.73 -4.82 -17.12
N PHE A 146 -8.48 -5.62 -17.90
CA PHE A 146 -8.17 -7.02 -18.09
C PHE A 146 -6.79 -7.23 -18.72
N LYS A 147 -6.43 -6.45 -19.75
CA LYS A 147 -5.09 -6.50 -20.33
C LYS A 147 -4.01 -6.15 -19.31
N ASN A 148 -4.17 -5.08 -18.53
CA ASN A 148 -3.19 -4.66 -17.53
C ASN A 148 -3.02 -5.71 -16.42
N VAL A 149 -4.14 -6.23 -15.89
CA VAL A 149 -4.13 -7.29 -14.86
C VAL A 149 -3.48 -8.57 -15.42
N SER A 150 -3.82 -8.97 -16.65
CA SER A 150 -3.25 -10.16 -17.28
C SER A 150 -1.75 -10.01 -17.55
N GLY A 151 -1.31 -8.82 -17.96
CA GLY A 151 0.11 -8.47 -18.13
C GLY A 151 0.86 -8.59 -16.81
N TYR A 152 0.36 -7.93 -15.75
CA TYR A 152 0.94 -8.03 -14.42
C TYR A 152 1.02 -9.47 -13.91
N CYS A 153 -0.05 -10.27 -14.10
CA CYS A 153 -0.03 -11.68 -13.75
C CYS A 153 1.04 -12.46 -14.53
N ASN A 154 1.26 -12.14 -15.81
CA ASN A 154 2.31 -12.77 -16.60
C ASN A 154 3.70 -12.36 -16.10
N ASP A 155 3.95 -11.08 -15.79
CA ASP A 155 5.22 -10.60 -15.26
C ASP A 155 5.56 -11.27 -13.92
N VAL A 156 4.57 -11.46 -13.05
CA VAL A 156 4.73 -12.19 -11.79
C VAL A 156 4.99 -13.67 -12.05
N THR A 157 4.26 -14.28 -12.98
CA THR A 157 4.45 -15.69 -13.33
C THR A 157 5.86 -15.94 -13.87
N GLU A 158 6.38 -15.05 -14.72
CA GLU A 158 7.72 -15.13 -15.28
C GLU A 158 8.80 -15.07 -14.20
N LYS A 159 8.63 -14.19 -13.20
CA LYS A 159 9.58 -14.04 -12.10
C LYS A 159 9.63 -15.23 -11.15
N TYR A 160 8.48 -15.82 -10.82
CA TYR A 160 8.39 -16.83 -9.76
C TYR A 160 8.18 -18.26 -10.27
N ALA A 161 7.70 -18.45 -11.50
CA ALA A 161 7.32 -19.75 -12.04
C ALA A 161 7.60 -19.86 -13.56
N PRO A 162 8.88 -19.88 -13.99
CA PRO A 162 9.24 -19.93 -15.41
C PRO A 162 8.77 -21.21 -16.12
N GLN A 163 8.59 -22.31 -15.39
CA GLN A 163 8.05 -23.57 -15.93
C GLN A 163 6.62 -23.40 -16.48
N VAL A 164 5.81 -22.58 -15.82
CA VAL A 164 4.43 -22.30 -16.25
C VAL A 164 4.42 -21.47 -17.54
N VAL A 165 5.42 -20.60 -17.71
CA VAL A 165 5.56 -19.79 -18.94
C VAL A 165 5.86 -20.66 -20.14
N GLN A 166 6.77 -21.64 -20.01
CA GLN A 166 7.08 -22.58 -21.09
C GLN A 166 5.85 -23.37 -21.55
N VAL A 167 5.07 -23.90 -20.60
CA VAL A 167 3.83 -24.62 -20.91
C VAL A 167 2.80 -23.72 -21.60
N LYS A 168 2.71 -22.44 -21.19
CA LYS A 168 1.83 -21.45 -21.86
C LYS A 168 2.28 -21.18 -23.30
N GLU A 169 3.57 -21.08 -23.56
CA GLU A 169 4.11 -20.85 -24.91
C GLU A 169 3.88 -22.06 -25.83
N GLU A 170 4.11 -23.27 -25.31
CA GLU A 170 3.81 -24.52 -26.02
C GLU A 170 2.33 -24.61 -26.38
N THR A 171 1.44 -24.37 -25.42
CA THR A 171 -0.01 -24.37 -25.68
C THR A 171 -0.43 -23.27 -26.66
N LYS A 172 0.18 -22.09 -26.59
CA LYS A 172 -0.09 -21.01 -27.55
C LYS A 172 0.29 -21.41 -28.99
N SER A 173 1.45 -22.04 -29.19
CA SER A 173 1.85 -22.50 -30.53
C SER A 173 0.93 -23.61 -31.07
N VAL A 174 0.44 -24.50 -30.21
CA VAL A 174 -0.56 -25.51 -30.59
C VAL A 174 -1.88 -24.85 -31.00
N VAL A 175 -2.34 -23.84 -30.26
CA VAL A 175 -3.55 -23.09 -30.62
C VAL A 175 -3.37 -22.34 -31.94
N ASP A 176 -2.23 -21.67 -32.14
CA ASP A 176 -1.93 -20.93 -33.36
C ASP A 176 -1.87 -21.85 -34.59
N THR A 177 -1.26 -23.03 -34.46
CA THR A 177 -1.26 -24.03 -35.54
C THR A 177 -2.65 -24.60 -35.82
N ALA A 178 -3.50 -24.76 -34.80
CA ALA A 178 -4.89 -25.17 -34.99
C ALA A 178 -5.70 -24.10 -35.74
N VAL A 179 -5.54 -22.82 -35.37
CA VAL A 179 -6.18 -21.69 -36.05
C VAL A 179 -5.71 -21.59 -37.50
N GLN A 180 -4.41 -21.72 -37.75
CA GLN A 180 -3.86 -21.74 -39.10
C GLN A 180 -4.45 -22.87 -39.94
N LYS A 181 -4.57 -24.08 -39.38
CA LYS A 181 -5.20 -25.22 -40.07
C LYS A 181 -6.65 -24.94 -40.42
N ILE A 182 -7.43 -24.36 -39.51
CA ILE A 182 -8.83 -23.97 -39.78
C ILE A 182 -8.89 -22.96 -40.92
N ASN A 183 -8.06 -21.92 -40.88
CA ASN A 183 -8.03 -20.92 -41.95
C ASN A 183 -7.59 -21.51 -43.30
N THR A 184 -6.66 -22.47 -43.31
CA THR A 184 -6.28 -23.18 -44.53
C THR A 184 -7.38 -24.11 -45.03
N LEU A 185 -8.13 -24.74 -44.14
CA LEU A 185 -9.28 -25.59 -44.50
C LEU A 185 -10.41 -24.77 -45.10
N GLU A 186 -10.70 -23.59 -44.55
CA GLU A 186 -11.68 -22.65 -45.09
C GLU A 186 -11.29 -22.24 -46.53
N LYS A 187 -10.03 -21.86 -46.75
CA LYS A 187 -9.51 -21.55 -48.09
C LYS A 187 -9.57 -22.74 -49.04
N CYS A 188 -9.22 -23.95 -48.58
CA CYS A 188 -9.30 -25.17 -49.38
C CYS A 188 -10.75 -25.54 -49.73
N ALA A 189 -11.71 -25.25 -48.84
CA ALA A 189 -13.13 -25.46 -49.10
C ALA A 189 -13.65 -24.46 -50.14
N GLU A 190 -13.26 -23.18 -50.04
CA GLU A 190 -13.57 -22.17 -51.06
C GLU A 190 -13.02 -22.57 -52.44
N THR A 191 -11.74 -22.96 -52.52
CA THR A 191 -11.13 -23.38 -53.79
C THR A 191 -11.73 -24.68 -54.31
N GLY A 192 -12.08 -25.63 -53.43
CA GLY A 192 -12.73 -26.88 -53.80
C GLY A 192 -14.12 -26.65 -54.40
N LEU A 193 -14.91 -25.72 -53.86
CA LEU A 193 -16.18 -25.31 -54.46
C LEU A 193 -15.99 -24.71 -55.86
N VAL A 194 -14.99 -23.85 -56.05
CA VAL A 194 -14.67 -23.29 -57.36
C VAL A 194 -14.24 -24.37 -58.36
N GLU A 195 -13.41 -25.33 -57.94
CA GLU A 195 -12.99 -26.45 -58.78
C GLU A 195 -14.15 -27.37 -59.16
N THR A 196 -15.07 -27.68 -58.24
CA THR A 196 -16.26 -28.49 -58.55
C THR A 196 -17.18 -27.82 -59.58
N VAL A 197 -17.37 -26.50 -59.49
CA VAL A 197 -18.13 -25.75 -60.49
C VAL A 197 -17.42 -25.79 -61.85
N LYS A 198 -16.09 -25.68 -61.86
CA LYS A 198 -15.28 -25.75 -63.07
C LYS A 198 -15.34 -27.13 -63.73
N THR A 199 -15.20 -28.22 -62.99
CA THR A 199 -15.25 -29.59 -63.54
C THR A 199 -16.65 -29.94 -64.07
N VAL A 200 -17.72 -29.50 -63.40
CA VAL A 200 -19.09 -29.64 -63.94
C VAL A 200 -19.23 -28.89 -65.27
N ARG A 201 -18.61 -27.71 -65.40
CA ARG A 201 -18.63 -26.97 -66.67
C ARG A 201 -17.87 -27.69 -67.77
N GLU A 202 -16.66 -28.18 -67.49
CA GLU A 202 -15.82 -28.89 -68.47
C GLU A 202 -16.49 -30.20 -68.92
N THR A 203 -17.00 -30.99 -67.99
CA THR A 203 -17.74 -32.24 -68.32
C THR A 203 -19.00 -32.00 -69.15
N LEU A 204 -19.72 -30.91 -68.94
CA LEU A 204 -20.86 -30.53 -69.78
C LEU A 204 -20.42 -30.16 -71.21
N ILE A 205 -19.29 -29.48 -71.38
CA ILE A 205 -18.76 -29.14 -72.70
C ILE A 205 -18.35 -30.42 -73.44
N ASP A 206 -17.61 -31.32 -72.78
CA ASP A 206 -17.15 -32.57 -73.39
C ASP A 206 -18.34 -33.44 -73.86
N VAL A 207 -19.40 -33.57 -73.04
CA VAL A 207 -20.62 -34.31 -73.40
C VAL A 207 -21.35 -33.69 -74.59
N PHE A 208 -21.27 -32.37 -74.78
CA PHE A 208 -21.89 -31.67 -75.91
C PHE A 208 -21.06 -31.76 -77.19
N ASP A 209 -19.73 -31.76 -77.09
CA ASP A 209 -18.82 -31.91 -78.23
C ASP A 209 -18.78 -33.37 -78.75
N GLU A 210 -18.90 -34.38 -77.87
CA GLU A 210 -18.95 -35.80 -78.28
C GLU A 210 -20.20 -36.17 -79.09
N LYS A 211 -21.28 -35.37 -79.00
CA LYS A 211 -22.55 -35.61 -79.70
C LYS A 211 -22.62 -35.00 -81.10
N LYS A 212 -21.54 -34.39 -81.60
CA LYS A 212 -21.48 -33.69 -82.88
C LYS A 212 -20.61 -34.43 -83.89
#